data_AF-B3RZV7-F1
#
_entry.id   AF-B3RZV7-F1
#
_cell.length_a   1.000
_cell.length_b   1.000
_cell.length_c   1.000
_cell.angle_alpha   90.00
_cell.angle_beta   90.00
_cell.angle_gamma   90.00
#
_symmetry.space_group_name_H-M   'P 1'
#
loop_
_entity.id
_entity.type
_entity.pdbx_description
1 polymer ?
#
loop_
_entity_poly.entity_id
_entity_poly.type
_entity_poly.pdbx_seq_one_letter_code
_entity_poly.pdbx_strand_id
1 'polypeptide(L)'
;YDYRALRDCCIKSSLCNLYISKRPINACRGYRPPRRAWTWGDPHIKTLDGKQYTFNGLGEYVLLQTGNRSFILQGRTMRTITNGSLSAAATVFSGVATTENNADIIQFSLNSAFNGIDVLVNSTVAFSMDSLLLNESREYTNVDIVKISNQSLAAVFSSGISVEVTMLTEMLTITMNGPEEIKGDTAGLLGTWNDNIDDDFKKPDGTYLDINSTESQIYYDFGQLWAINISDSLFTYPSDQSYYNYTDPEFTPIFGD
;
A
#
# COMPACT_ATOMS: atom_id res chain seq x y z
N TYR A 1 -0.32 -22.12 13.88
CA TYR A 1 0.13 -23.15 14.84
C TYR A 1 1.29 -23.91 14.21
N ASP A 2 2.52 -23.63 14.63
CA ASP A 2 3.71 -24.29 14.09
C ASP A 2 4.00 -25.58 14.89
N TYR A 3 3.50 -26.69 14.34
CA TYR A 3 3.61 -28.01 14.94
C TYR A 3 5.06 -28.48 15.07
N ARG A 4 5.96 -28.08 14.17
CA ARG A 4 7.36 -28.53 14.20
C ARG A 4 8.09 -27.90 15.38
N ALA A 5 7.96 -26.59 15.55
CA ALA A 5 8.54 -25.90 16.68
C ALA A 5 7.94 -26.36 18.03
N LEU A 6 6.63 -26.62 18.08
CA LEU A 6 6.01 -27.20 19.29
C LEU A 6 6.60 -28.58 19.60
N ARG A 7 6.69 -29.45 18.60
CA ARG A 7 7.20 -30.81 18.78
C ARG A 7 8.65 -30.79 19.24
N ASP A 8 9.49 -30.02 18.58
CA ASP A 8 10.93 -30.08 18.82
C ASP A 8 11.32 -29.33 20.10
N CYS A 9 10.68 -28.20 20.42
CA CYS A 9 10.99 -27.43 21.64
C CYS A 9 10.18 -27.86 22.88
N CYS A 10 8.90 -28.24 22.77
CA CYS A 10 8.08 -28.63 23.93
C CYS A 10 8.01 -30.12 24.17
N ILE A 11 7.90 -30.93 23.11
CA ILE A 11 7.60 -32.36 23.25
C ILE A 11 8.90 -33.18 23.34
N LYS A 12 9.90 -32.84 22.52
CA LYS A 12 11.19 -33.54 22.44
C LYS A 12 12.27 -32.96 23.33
N SER A 13 12.03 -31.83 24.00
CA SER A 13 13.00 -31.21 24.91
C SER A 13 12.32 -30.62 26.15
N SER A 14 13.12 -30.24 27.14
CA SER A 14 12.65 -29.56 28.36
C SER A 14 12.41 -28.05 28.18
N LEU A 15 12.52 -27.52 26.96
CA LEU A 15 12.41 -26.10 26.66
C LEU A 15 10.96 -25.62 26.46
N CYS A 16 9.98 -26.36 26.96
CA CYS A 16 8.56 -26.02 26.82
C CYS A 16 8.23 -24.62 27.37
N ASN A 17 8.82 -24.26 28.52
CA ASN A 17 8.66 -22.92 29.11
C ASN A 17 9.24 -21.82 28.21
N LEU A 18 10.33 -22.09 27.49
CA LEU A 18 10.92 -21.15 26.55
C LEU A 18 10.07 -21.03 25.28
N TYR A 19 9.53 -22.14 24.77
CA TYR A 19 8.58 -22.12 23.64
C TYR A 19 7.33 -21.32 23.98
N ILE A 20 6.70 -21.54 25.14
CA ILE A 20 5.50 -20.82 25.57
C ILE A 20 5.81 -19.33 25.78
N SER A 21 6.98 -18.97 26.33
CA SER A 21 7.34 -17.56 26.51
C SER A 21 7.69 -16.85 25.20
N LYS A 22 8.26 -17.56 24.21
CA LYS A 22 8.57 -17.01 22.89
C LYS A 22 7.40 -17.06 21.91
N ARG A 23 6.42 -17.93 22.15
CA ARG A 23 5.21 -18.13 21.34
C ARG A 23 3.99 -18.31 22.24
N PRO A 24 3.60 -17.27 23.00
CA PRO A 24 2.44 -17.34 23.89
C PRO A 24 1.18 -17.68 23.10
N ILE A 25 0.29 -18.44 23.74
CA ILE A 25 -1.00 -18.79 23.16
C ILE A 25 -1.82 -17.50 23.05
N ASN A 26 -2.01 -17.01 21.82
CA ASN A 26 -2.94 -15.92 21.55
C ASN A 26 -4.36 -16.40 21.87
N ALA A 27 -4.90 -15.99 23.02
CA ALA A 27 -6.25 -16.37 23.46
C ALA A 27 -7.38 -15.71 22.65
N CYS A 28 -7.06 -14.92 21.61
CA CYS A 28 -7.95 -14.08 20.80
C CYS A 28 -8.90 -13.15 21.59
N ARG A 29 -8.83 -13.14 22.92
CA ARG A 29 -9.65 -12.33 23.80
C ARG A 29 -9.20 -10.87 23.70
N GLY A 30 -10.04 -10.02 23.13
CA GLY A 30 -9.71 -8.63 22.83
C GLY A 30 -9.13 -8.40 21.43
N TYR A 31 -9.08 -9.44 20.57
CA TYR A 31 -8.71 -9.28 19.16
C TYR A 31 -9.66 -8.29 18.49
N ARG A 32 -9.11 -7.18 18.01
CA ARG A 32 -9.78 -6.24 17.11
C ARG A 32 -9.28 -6.55 15.71
N PRO A 33 -10.16 -6.94 14.76
CA PRO A 33 -9.72 -7.21 13.41
C PRO A 33 -9.13 -5.92 12.81
N PRO A 34 -8.03 -6.02 12.03
CA PRO A 34 -7.46 -4.85 11.38
C PRO A 34 -8.48 -4.24 10.41
N ARG A 35 -8.42 -2.92 10.24
CA ARG A 35 -9.28 -2.22 9.27
C ARG A 35 -8.62 -2.24 7.89
N ARG A 36 -9.47 -2.42 6.87
CA ARG A 36 -9.06 -2.58 5.48
C ARG A 36 -9.42 -1.33 4.67
N ALA A 37 -8.43 -0.73 4.02
CA ALA A 37 -8.62 0.19 2.91
C ALA A 37 -8.18 -0.49 1.60
N TRP A 38 -8.82 -0.15 0.48
CA TRP A 38 -8.53 -0.77 -0.83
C TRP A 38 -8.75 0.21 -1.97
N THR A 39 -7.87 0.20 -2.96
CA THR A 39 -8.04 0.79 -4.29
C THR A 39 -8.35 -0.20 -5.44
N TRP A 40 -9.36 0.10 -6.27
CA TRP A 40 -9.71 -0.71 -7.46
C TRP A 40 -9.59 0.10 -8.76
N GLY A 41 -9.19 -0.57 -9.83
CA GLY A 41 -9.28 -0.03 -11.20
C GLY A 41 -8.57 1.30 -11.44
N ASP A 42 -9.32 2.17 -12.10
CA ASP A 42 -9.12 3.60 -12.30
C ASP A 42 -9.51 4.36 -11.04
N PRO A 43 -8.59 5.06 -10.36
CA PRO A 43 -8.38 4.81 -8.94
C PRO A 43 -9.63 5.09 -8.10
N HIS A 44 -10.43 4.06 -7.88
CA HIS A 44 -11.51 4.07 -6.92
C HIS A 44 -10.91 3.74 -5.57
N ILE A 45 -10.97 4.68 -4.65
CA ILE A 45 -10.34 4.60 -3.35
C ILE A 45 -11.41 4.40 -2.30
N LYS A 46 -11.22 3.40 -1.44
CA LYS A 46 -11.95 3.24 -0.19
C LYS A 46 -11.04 3.55 0.98
N THR A 47 -11.36 4.62 1.72
CA THR A 47 -10.65 5.03 2.94
C THR A 47 -10.81 4.01 4.07
N LEU A 48 -10.02 4.18 5.13
CA LEU A 48 -10.08 3.32 6.31
C LEU A 48 -11.41 3.43 7.08
N ASP A 49 -12.07 4.61 7.03
CA ASP A 49 -13.40 4.83 7.60
C ASP A 49 -14.54 4.49 6.63
N GLY A 50 -14.20 4.18 5.37
CA GLY A 50 -15.10 3.56 4.39
C GLY A 50 -15.67 4.50 3.34
N LYS A 51 -15.22 5.75 3.27
CA LYS A 51 -15.52 6.66 2.15
C LYS A 51 -15.02 6.07 0.86
N GLN A 52 -15.91 6.00 -0.13
CA GLN A 52 -15.57 5.62 -1.50
C GLN A 52 -15.60 6.86 -2.38
N TYR A 53 -14.58 7.01 -3.22
CA TYR A 53 -14.47 8.09 -4.20
C TYR A 53 -13.52 7.72 -5.33
N THR A 54 -13.54 8.47 -6.42
CA THR A 54 -12.67 8.27 -7.59
C THR A 54 -11.58 9.34 -7.61
N PHE A 55 -10.34 8.97 -7.92
CA PHE A 55 -9.22 9.90 -8.09
C PHE A 55 -8.29 9.48 -9.24
N ASN A 56 -8.51 10.03 -10.42
CA ASN A 56 -7.70 9.73 -11.60
C ASN A 56 -6.47 10.63 -11.75
N GLY A 57 -5.58 10.69 -10.75
CA GLY A 57 -4.31 11.39 -10.86
C GLY A 57 -3.28 10.65 -11.73
N LEU A 58 -2.45 11.36 -12.50
CA LEU A 58 -1.28 10.80 -13.21
C LEU A 58 0.00 11.24 -12.51
N GLY A 59 0.52 10.39 -11.63
CA GLY A 59 1.62 10.75 -10.76
C GLY A 59 1.90 9.74 -9.66
N GLU A 60 2.65 10.21 -8.67
CA GLU A 60 2.93 9.49 -7.45
C GLU A 60 2.33 10.24 -6.26
N TYR A 61 1.60 9.51 -5.41
CA TYR A 61 0.77 10.09 -4.36
C TYR A 61 1.00 9.41 -3.01
N VAL A 62 0.88 10.18 -1.93
CA VAL A 62 0.80 9.61 -0.57
C VAL A 62 -0.58 8.97 -0.40
N LEU A 63 -0.63 7.65 -0.41
CA LEU A 63 -1.87 6.92 -0.11
C LEU A 63 -2.15 6.99 1.39
N LEU A 64 -1.14 6.72 2.22
CA LEU A 64 -1.25 6.87 3.66
C LEU A 64 0.11 7.18 4.27
N GLN A 65 0.11 8.06 5.26
CA GLN A 65 1.22 8.23 6.19
C GLN A 65 0.66 8.28 7.61
N THR A 66 1.43 7.80 8.57
CA THR A 66 1.13 8.00 9.99
C THR A 66 1.85 9.23 10.55
N GLY A 67 1.54 9.63 11.78
CA GLY A 67 2.21 10.72 12.49
C GLY A 67 3.74 10.59 12.47
N ASN A 68 4.43 11.72 12.38
CA ASN A 68 5.88 11.79 12.19
C ASN A 68 6.42 10.93 11.03
N ARG A 69 5.56 10.54 10.07
CA ARG A 69 5.90 9.65 8.95
C ARG A 69 6.48 8.32 9.41
N SER A 70 6.03 7.80 10.56
CA SER A 70 6.53 6.53 11.09
C SER A 70 6.18 5.31 10.22
N PHE A 71 5.17 5.44 9.38
CA PHE A 71 4.83 4.55 8.28
C PHE A 71 4.44 5.41 7.07
N ILE A 72 4.85 4.98 5.87
CA ILE A 72 4.55 5.65 4.60
C ILE A 72 4.13 4.59 3.57
N LEU A 73 3.03 4.88 2.86
CA LEU A 73 2.55 4.13 1.70
C LEU A 73 2.33 5.11 0.55
N GLN A 74 3.07 4.91 -0.54
CA GLN A 74 2.98 5.67 -1.77
C GLN A 74 2.46 4.79 -2.90
N GLY A 75 1.65 5.38 -3.77
CA GLY A 75 1.13 4.75 -4.97
C GLY A 75 1.56 5.51 -6.21
N ARG A 76 1.98 4.79 -7.25
CA ARG A 76 2.27 5.33 -8.58
C ARG A 76 1.16 4.94 -9.53
N THR A 77 0.67 5.89 -10.30
CA THR A 77 -0.30 5.66 -11.36
C THR A 77 0.35 5.77 -12.74
N MET A 78 -0.28 5.16 -13.74
CA MET A 78 0.03 5.34 -15.16
C MET A 78 -1.27 5.45 -15.95
N ARG A 79 -1.21 5.95 -17.19
CA ARG A 79 -2.39 5.93 -18.08
C ARG A 79 -2.80 4.49 -18.37
N THR A 80 -4.10 4.19 -18.31
CA THR A 80 -4.60 2.86 -18.65
C THR A 80 -4.35 2.52 -20.12
N ILE A 81 -4.16 1.25 -20.43
CA ILE A 81 -4.03 0.75 -21.79
C ILE A 81 -5.40 0.22 -22.21
N THR A 82 -5.95 0.76 -23.30
CA THR A 82 -7.24 0.34 -23.85
C THR A 82 -7.04 -0.03 -25.32
N ASN A 83 -7.33 -1.28 -25.69
CA ASN A 83 -7.12 -1.80 -27.04
C ASN A 83 -5.68 -1.58 -27.57
N GLY A 84 -4.67 -1.70 -26.70
CA GLY A 84 -3.27 -1.50 -27.05
C GLY A 84 -2.84 -0.02 -27.22
N SER A 85 -3.70 0.94 -26.89
CA SER A 85 -3.39 2.37 -26.89
C SER A 85 -3.55 2.96 -25.50
N LEU A 86 -2.68 3.92 -25.12
CA LEU A 86 -2.83 4.63 -23.86
C LEU A 86 -4.09 5.49 -23.88
N SER A 87 -4.93 5.35 -22.87
CA SER A 87 -6.07 6.24 -22.65
C SER A 87 -5.58 7.66 -22.36
N ALA A 88 -6.29 8.65 -22.89
CA ALA A 88 -5.99 10.05 -22.65
C ALA A 88 -6.50 10.56 -21.29
N ALA A 89 -7.39 9.82 -20.61
CA ALA A 89 -8.23 10.39 -19.55
C ALA A 89 -8.45 9.51 -18.31
N ALA A 90 -7.83 8.33 -18.23
CA ALA A 90 -7.96 7.44 -17.08
C ALA A 90 -6.59 6.88 -16.68
N THR A 91 -6.38 6.72 -15.38
CA THR A 91 -5.13 6.16 -14.83
C THR A 91 -5.40 4.87 -14.09
N VAL A 92 -4.36 4.09 -13.79
CA VAL A 92 -4.42 2.88 -12.96
C VAL A 92 -3.16 2.80 -12.11
N PHE A 93 -3.19 2.11 -10.97
CA PHE A 93 -1.97 1.88 -10.20
C PHE A 93 -1.01 0.95 -10.94
N SER A 94 0.26 1.35 -11.00
CA SER A 94 1.35 0.61 -11.64
C SER A 94 2.50 0.31 -10.69
N GLY A 95 2.54 0.96 -9.53
CA GLY A 95 3.55 0.70 -8.51
C GLY A 95 3.12 1.13 -7.12
N VAL A 96 3.78 0.54 -6.13
CA VAL A 96 3.59 0.82 -4.71
C VAL A 96 4.96 0.87 -4.06
N ALA A 97 5.22 1.87 -3.23
CA ALA A 97 6.42 1.94 -2.42
C ALA A 97 6.04 2.21 -0.96
N THR A 98 6.61 1.46 -0.02
CA THR A 98 6.22 1.54 1.39
C THR A 98 7.37 1.19 2.33
N THR A 99 7.35 1.82 3.51
CA THR A 99 8.32 1.58 4.58
C THR A 99 7.72 2.00 5.93
N GLU A 100 8.35 1.54 7.00
CA GLU A 100 8.13 2.03 8.36
C GLU A 100 9.47 2.37 9.03
N ASN A 101 9.41 3.04 10.19
CA ASN A 101 10.60 3.40 10.94
C ASN A 101 11.51 2.19 11.20
N ASN A 102 12.76 2.30 10.74
CA ASN A 102 13.78 1.27 10.84
C ASN A 102 13.50 -0.02 10.03
N ALA A 103 12.59 0.02 9.05
CA ALA A 103 12.40 -1.09 8.12
C ALA A 103 13.06 -0.81 6.76
N ASP A 104 13.33 -1.88 6.01
CA ASP A 104 13.73 -1.75 4.62
C ASP A 104 12.60 -1.15 3.78
N ILE A 105 12.96 -0.40 2.72
CA ILE A 105 11.98 0.17 1.78
C ILE A 105 11.60 -0.92 0.77
N ILE A 106 10.30 -1.20 0.66
CA ILE A 106 9.76 -2.16 -0.29
C ILE A 106 9.08 -1.42 -1.43
N GLN A 107 9.46 -1.74 -2.67
CA GLN A 107 8.77 -1.27 -3.86
C GLN A 107 8.26 -2.46 -4.67
N PHE A 108 6.95 -2.47 -4.92
CA PHE A 108 6.29 -3.33 -5.89
C PHE A 108 6.06 -2.54 -7.17
N SER A 109 6.33 -3.13 -8.33
CA SER A 109 6.06 -2.49 -9.61
C SER A 109 5.55 -3.51 -10.61
N LEU A 110 4.55 -3.12 -11.39
CA LEU A 110 4.11 -3.90 -12.53
C LEU A 110 5.28 -4.00 -13.52
N ASN A 111 5.59 -5.21 -13.98
CA ASN A 111 6.70 -5.44 -14.88
C ASN A 111 6.43 -4.82 -16.27
N SER A 112 7.47 -4.74 -17.11
CA SER A 112 7.37 -4.15 -18.45
C SER A 112 6.44 -4.90 -19.41
N ALA A 113 6.11 -6.16 -19.11
CA ALA A 113 5.16 -6.98 -19.85
C ALA A 113 3.73 -6.90 -19.30
N PHE A 114 3.49 -6.09 -18.27
CA PHE A 114 2.20 -5.89 -17.61
C PHE A 114 1.53 -7.18 -17.10
N ASN A 115 2.33 -8.20 -16.78
CA ASN A 115 1.87 -9.54 -16.43
C ASN A 115 2.55 -10.16 -15.21
N GLY A 116 3.36 -9.38 -14.48
CA GLY A 116 3.99 -9.79 -13.23
C GLY A 116 4.33 -8.59 -12.35
N ILE A 117 4.70 -8.87 -11.09
CA ILE A 117 5.15 -7.85 -10.14
C ILE A 117 6.63 -8.07 -9.86
N ASP A 118 7.42 -7.04 -10.10
CA ASP A 118 8.82 -6.97 -9.68
C ASP A 118 8.94 -6.28 -8.32
N VAL A 119 9.87 -6.79 -7.51
CA VAL A 119 10.10 -6.36 -6.14
C VAL A 119 11.50 -5.78 -6.02
N LEU A 120 11.58 -4.54 -5.54
CA LEU A 120 12.82 -3.88 -5.14
C LEU A 120 12.84 -3.74 -3.62
N VAL A 121 14.03 -3.91 -3.04
CA VAL A 121 14.29 -3.67 -1.62
C VAL A 121 15.47 -2.72 -1.51
N ASN A 122 15.31 -1.60 -0.80
CA ASN A 122 16.31 -0.54 -0.67
C ASN A 122 16.94 -0.16 -2.03
N SER A 123 16.09 0.15 -3.01
CA SER A 123 16.49 0.55 -4.37
C SER A 123 17.24 -0.51 -5.19
N THR A 124 17.31 -1.76 -4.73
CA THR A 124 17.95 -2.86 -5.45
C THR A 124 16.90 -3.86 -5.90
N VAL A 125 16.99 -4.32 -7.15
CA VAL A 125 16.13 -5.41 -7.66
C VAL A 125 16.37 -6.66 -6.83
N ALA A 126 15.32 -7.13 -6.16
CA ALA A 126 15.40 -8.28 -5.28
C ALA A 126 14.92 -9.55 -5.97
N PHE A 127 13.70 -9.54 -6.52
CA PHE A 127 13.11 -10.69 -7.22
C PHE A 127 11.80 -10.32 -7.94
N SER A 128 11.28 -11.26 -8.75
CA SER A 128 9.95 -11.18 -9.33
C SER A 128 8.98 -12.15 -8.63
N MET A 129 7.69 -11.84 -8.57
CA MET A 129 6.67 -12.62 -7.85
C MET A 129 6.69 -14.12 -8.20
N ASP A 130 6.95 -14.45 -9.45
CA ASP A 130 6.95 -15.84 -9.94
C ASP A 130 8.10 -16.68 -9.38
N SER A 131 9.12 -16.04 -8.81
CA SER A 131 10.21 -16.73 -8.11
C SER A 131 9.83 -17.26 -6.72
N LEU A 132 8.65 -16.90 -6.20
CA LEU A 132 8.12 -17.38 -4.92
C LEU A 132 7.02 -18.43 -5.14
N LEU A 133 7.06 -19.47 -4.30
CA LEU A 133 5.96 -20.41 -4.15
C LEU A 133 4.84 -19.81 -3.29
N LEU A 134 3.63 -20.37 -3.41
CA LEU A 134 2.49 -19.92 -2.61
C LEU A 134 2.79 -20.07 -1.10
N ASN A 135 2.49 -19.03 -0.32
CA ASN A 135 2.79 -18.90 1.11
C ASN A 135 4.29 -18.89 1.47
N GLU A 136 5.19 -18.79 0.48
CA GLU A 136 6.59 -18.52 0.75
C GLU A 136 6.77 -17.06 1.16
N SER A 137 7.64 -16.84 2.15
CA SER A 137 8.03 -15.51 2.63
C SER A 137 9.52 -15.28 2.50
N ARG A 138 9.90 -14.02 2.30
CA ARG A 138 11.28 -13.52 2.41
C ARG A 138 11.34 -12.45 3.48
N GLU A 139 12.21 -12.67 4.45
CA GLU A 139 12.39 -11.78 5.60
C GLU A 139 13.44 -10.70 5.26
N TYR A 140 13.12 -9.47 5.62
CA TYR A 140 13.99 -8.29 5.51
C TYR A 140 13.99 -7.54 6.85
N THR A 141 14.68 -6.40 6.93
CA THR A 141 14.74 -5.63 8.18
C THR A 141 13.35 -5.10 8.53
N ASN A 142 12.76 -5.63 9.60
CA ASN A 142 11.44 -5.27 10.13
C ASN A 142 10.25 -5.38 9.14
N VAL A 143 10.42 -6.08 8.02
CA VAL A 143 9.38 -6.32 7.02
C VAL A 143 9.57 -7.67 6.34
N ASP A 144 8.48 -8.42 6.17
CA ASP A 144 8.46 -9.68 5.43
C ASP A 144 7.66 -9.51 4.15
N ILE A 145 8.11 -10.11 3.04
CA ILE A 145 7.36 -10.16 1.79
C ILE A 145 6.84 -11.58 1.59
N VAL A 146 5.53 -11.75 1.47
CA VAL A 146 4.87 -13.05 1.36
C VAL A 146 4.02 -13.14 0.11
N LYS A 147 4.04 -14.30 -0.56
CA LYS A 147 3.13 -14.59 -1.67
C LYS A 147 1.80 -15.13 -1.16
N ILE A 148 0.77 -14.29 -1.23
CA ILE A 148 -0.59 -14.58 -0.75
C ILE A 148 -1.39 -15.38 -1.78
N SER A 149 -1.16 -15.12 -3.07
CA SER A 149 -1.81 -15.81 -4.18
C SER A 149 -0.90 -15.84 -5.41
N ASN A 150 -1.36 -16.44 -6.52
CA ASN A 150 -0.61 -16.37 -7.78
C ASN A 150 -0.57 -14.97 -8.40
N GLN A 151 -1.35 -14.03 -7.89
CA GLN A 151 -1.44 -12.65 -8.37
C GLN A 151 -1.09 -11.63 -7.28
N SER A 152 -0.83 -12.08 -6.04
CA SER A 152 -0.79 -11.21 -4.87
C SER A 152 0.48 -11.40 -4.04
N LEU A 153 1.14 -10.28 -3.74
CA LEU A 153 2.21 -10.18 -2.74
C LEU A 153 1.74 -9.29 -1.60
N ALA A 154 2.21 -9.54 -0.38
CA ALA A 154 2.04 -8.62 0.72
C ALA A 154 3.37 -8.30 1.39
N ALA A 155 3.61 -7.02 1.67
CA ALA A 155 4.60 -6.58 2.65
C ALA A 155 3.92 -6.56 4.02
N VAL A 156 4.50 -7.26 5.00
CA VAL A 156 4.00 -7.37 6.38
C VAL A 156 5.06 -6.80 7.30
N PHE A 157 4.73 -5.68 7.93
CA PHE A 157 5.65 -4.94 8.80
C PHE A 157 5.57 -5.42 10.25
N SER A 158 6.64 -5.17 11.01
CA SER A 158 6.73 -5.60 12.42
C SER A 158 5.72 -4.89 13.32
N SER A 159 5.26 -3.70 12.94
CA SER A 159 4.14 -3.00 13.57
C SER A 159 2.80 -3.73 13.44
N GLY A 160 2.68 -4.68 12.51
CA GLY A 160 1.42 -5.35 12.17
C GLY A 160 0.68 -4.70 10.99
N ILE A 161 1.18 -3.60 10.43
CA ILE A 161 0.68 -3.06 9.16
C ILE A 161 0.99 -4.04 8.03
N SER A 162 0.03 -4.27 7.14
CA SER A 162 0.27 -5.02 5.90
C SER A 162 -0.23 -4.27 4.67
N VAL A 163 0.54 -4.38 3.60
CA VAL A 163 0.22 -3.82 2.29
C VAL A 163 0.25 -4.95 1.28
N GLU A 164 -0.93 -5.35 0.82
CA GLU A 164 -1.13 -6.34 -0.22
C GLU A 164 -1.29 -5.65 -1.58
N VAL A 165 -0.49 -6.07 -2.55
CA VAL A 165 -0.62 -5.70 -3.96
C VAL A 165 -1.12 -6.89 -4.73
N THR A 166 -2.23 -6.72 -5.44
CA THR A 166 -2.80 -7.76 -6.32
C THR A 166 -2.81 -7.27 -7.75
N MET A 167 -2.20 -8.04 -8.63
CA MET A 167 -2.18 -7.80 -10.06
C MET A 167 -3.51 -8.21 -10.69
N LEU A 168 -4.13 -7.27 -11.41
CA LEU A 168 -5.20 -7.54 -12.37
C LEU A 168 -4.65 -7.28 -13.78
N THR A 169 -5.50 -7.37 -14.80
CA THR A 169 -5.09 -7.13 -16.19
C THR A 169 -4.48 -5.74 -16.35
N GLU A 170 -3.15 -5.68 -16.53
CA GLU A 170 -2.37 -4.47 -16.81
C GLU A 170 -2.41 -3.39 -15.70
N MET A 171 -2.76 -3.78 -14.48
CA MET A 171 -2.86 -2.84 -13.36
C MET A 171 -2.66 -3.52 -12.00
N LEU A 172 -2.40 -2.72 -10.98
CA LEU A 172 -2.32 -3.15 -9.59
C LEU A 172 -3.54 -2.67 -8.80
N THR A 173 -3.92 -3.46 -7.81
CA THR A 173 -4.82 -3.06 -6.74
C THR A 173 -4.05 -3.09 -5.43
N ILE A 174 -4.36 -2.15 -4.53
CA ILE A 174 -3.61 -1.97 -3.30
C ILE A 174 -4.59 -2.12 -2.14
N THR A 175 -4.33 -3.09 -1.27
CA THR A 175 -5.09 -3.29 -0.04
C THR A 175 -4.17 -3.09 1.16
N MET A 176 -4.55 -2.18 2.05
CA MET A 176 -3.84 -1.94 3.30
C MET A 176 -4.64 -2.49 4.47
N ASN A 177 -3.97 -3.15 5.40
CA ASN A 177 -4.53 -3.49 6.70
C ASN A 177 -3.69 -2.83 7.80
N GLY A 178 -4.34 -2.02 8.64
CA GLY A 178 -3.72 -1.35 9.78
C GLY A 178 -4.18 -1.95 11.11
N PRO A 179 -3.29 -2.06 12.11
CA PRO A 179 -3.67 -2.45 13.47
C PRO A 179 -4.27 -1.23 14.21
N GLU A 180 -5.12 -1.44 15.22
CA GLU A 180 -5.89 -0.35 15.88
C GLU A 180 -4.98 0.75 16.48
N GLU A 181 -3.72 0.43 16.74
CA GLU A 181 -2.69 1.31 17.30
C GLU A 181 -2.40 2.54 16.43
N ILE A 182 -2.65 2.50 15.12
CA ILE A 182 -2.45 3.66 14.22
C ILE A 182 -3.72 4.48 14.00
N LYS A 183 -4.84 4.10 14.63
CA LYS A 183 -6.12 4.79 14.49
C LYS A 183 -6.05 6.19 15.07
N GLY A 184 -6.57 7.16 14.31
CA GLY A 184 -6.55 8.59 14.60
C GLY A 184 -5.22 9.27 14.29
N ASP A 185 -4.24 8.52 13.77
CA ASP A 185 -2.91 9.00 13.44
C ASP A 185 -2.59 8.86 11.94
N THR A 186 -3.58 8.70 11.07
CA THR A 186 -3.37 8.57 9.62
C THR A 186 -3.71 9.85 8.86
N ALA A 187 -3.10 10.03 7.69
CA ALA A 187 -3.46 11.04 6.71
C ALA A 187 -3.02 10.59 5.31
N GLY A 188 -3.68 11.08 4.26
CA GLY A 188 -3.41 10.73 2.87
C GLY A 188 -4.70 10.45 2.12
N LEU A 189 -4.59 9.89 0.92
CA LEU A 189 -5.75 9.48 0.13
C LEU A 189 -6.58 8.37 0.82
N LEU A 190 -6.03 7.63 1.79
CA LEU A 190 -6.76 6.61 2.55
C LEU A 190 -7.46 7.15 3.83
N GLY A 191 -7.42 8.46 4.08
CA GLY A 191 -8.16 9.12 5.15
C GLY A 191 -7.46 9.19 6.52
N THR A 192 -8.21 9.64 7.54
CA THR A 192 -7.75 9.95 8.91
C THR A 192 -7.89 8.79 9.90
N TRP A 193 -8.59 7.74 9.48
CA TRP A 193 -8.94 6.56 10.25
C TRP A 193 -9.27 6.85 11.72
N ASN A 194 -10.40 7.50 11.97
CA ASN A 194 -10.86 7.83 13.32
C ASN A 194 -12.31 7.38 13.58
N ASP A 195 -12.83 6.48 12.74
CA ASP A 195 -14.24 6.07 12.64
C ASP A 195 -15.20 7.22 12.23
N ASN A 196 -14.69 8.33 11.69
CA ASN A 196 -15.50 9.45 11.21
C ASN A 196 -15.24 9.72 9.72
N ILE A 197 -16.17 9.26 8.89
CA ILE A 197 -16.12 9.44 7.43
C ILE A 197 -16.11 10.91 7.00
N ASP A 198 -16.68 11.83 7.79
CA ASP A 198 -16.88 13.22 7.38
C ASP A 198 -15.56 14.02 7.32
N ASP A 199 -14.47 13.51 7.90
CA ASP A 199 -13.17 14.17 7.93
C ASP A 199 -12.06 13.43 7.14
N ASP A 200 -12.44 12.40 6.37
CA ASP A 200 -11.51 11.61 5.56
C ASP A 200 -10.80 12.44 4.48
N PHE A 201 -11.41 13.52 3.99
CA PHE A 201 -10.79 14.43 3.03
C PHE A 201 -9.94 15.51 3.69
N LYS A 202 -9.05 15.09 4.60
CA LYS A 202 -8.04 15.93 5.22
C LYS A 202 -6.92 16.25 4.24
N LYS A 203 -6.63 17.52 4.00
CA LYS A 203 -5.57 18.02 3.13
C LYS A 203 -4.21 18.01 3.84
N PRO A 204 -3.09 18.08 3.10
CA PRO A 204 -1.75 18.15 3.70
C PRO A 204 -1.54 19.36 4.64
N ASP A 205 -2.23 20.48 4.41
CA ASP A 205 -2.17 21.67 5.25
C ASP A 205 -3.00 21.55 6.56
N GLY A 206 -3.69 20.41 6.75
CA GLY A 206 -4.52 20.12 7.91
C GLY A 206 -5.96 20.63 7.82
N THR A 207 -6.34 21.32 6.74
CA THR A 207 -7.73 21.69 6.45
C THR A 207 -8.48 20.50 5.81
N TYR A 208 -9.78 20.65 5.60
CA TYR A 208 -10.64 19.57 5.09
C TYR A 208 -11.41 20.03 3.85
N LEU A 209 -11.62 19.12 2.90
CA LEU A 209 -12.63 19.27 1.84
C LEU A 209 -13.96 18.67 2.32
N ASP A 210 -15.09 19.16 1.81
CA ASP A 210 -16.40 18.56 2.09
C ASP A 210 -16.43 17.11 1.60
N ILE A 211 -16.88 16.18 2.45
CA ILE A 211 -16.97 14.76 2.12
C ILE A 211 -17.92 14.48 0.95
N ASN A 212 -18.88 15.37 0.68
CA ASN A 212 -19.83 15.28 -0.44
C ASN A 212 -19.37 16.08 -1.67
N SER A 213 -18.11 16.49 -1.72
CA SER A 213 -17.53 17.14 -2.89
C SER A 213 -17.62 16.28 -4.14
N THR A 214 -17.66 16.97 -5.26
CA THR A 214 -17.77 16.40 -6.60
C THR A 214 -16.40 15.80 -7.02
N GLU A 215 -16.34 14.88 -7.98
CA GLU A 215 -15.07 14.26 -8.44
C GLU A 215 -14.00 15.28 -8.87
N SER A 216 -14.39 16.36 -9.55
CA SER A 216 -13.50 17.46 -9.95
C SER A 216 -12.95 18.23 -8.75
N GLN A 217 -13.78 18.51 -7.74
CA GLN A 217 -13.34 19.11 -6.48
C GLN A 217 -12.40 18.18 -5.72
N ILE A 218 -12.75 16.89 -5.63
CA ILE A 218 -11.89 15.88 -5.00
C ILE A 218 -10.54 15.81 -5.71
N TYR A 219 -10.53 15.91 -7.04
CA TYR A 219 -9.29 15.91 -7.82
C TYR A 219 -8.42 17.12 -7.52
N TYR A 220 -8.92 18.34 -7.75
CA TYR A 220 -8.12 19.57 -7.64
C TYR A 220 -7.86 20.01 -6.20
N ASP A 221 -8.85 19.90 -5.32
CA ASP A 221 -8.82 20.52 -4.00
C ASP A 221 -8.43 19.55 -2.86
N PHE A 222 -8.19 18.27 -3.17
CA PHE A 222 -7.77 17.24 -2.21
C PHE A 222 -6.73 16.29 -2.79
N GLY A 223 -7.05 15.54 -3.84
CA GLY A 223 -6.24 14.43 -4.34
C GLY A 223 -4.89 14.87 -4.92
N GLN A 224 -4.89 15.90 -5.77
CA GLN A 224 -3.65 16.46 -6.33
C GLN A 224 -2.73 17.06 -5.27
N LEU A 225 -3.28 17.51 -4.13
CA LEU A 225 -2.47 18.05 -3.03
C LEU A 225 -1.61 16.98 -2.36
N TRP A 226 -2.00 15.70 -2.48
CA TRP A 226 -1.24 14.56 -1.96
C TRP A 226 -0.15 14.03 -2.92
N ALA A 227 0.10 14.72 -4.03
CA ALA A 227 1.23 14.41 -4.91
C ALA A 227 2.55 14.51 -4.13
N ILE A 228 3.44 13.53 -4.30
CA ILE A 228 4.70 13.50 -3.56
C ILE A 228 5.72 14.45 -4.18
N ASN A 229 6.66 14.94 -3.37
CA ASN A 229 7.87 15.61 -3.86
C ASN A 229 8.99 14.60 -4.11
N ILE A 230 9.94 14.95 -4.99
CA ILE A 230 11.09 14.09 -5.30
C ILE A 230 11.93 13.73 -4.06
N SER A 231 12.06 14.65 -3.09
CA SER A 231 12.78 14.41 -1.83
C SER A 231 12.09 13.41 -0.90
N ASP A 232 10.78 13.22 -1.09
CA ASP A 232 9.94 12.36 -0.25
C ASP A 232 9.65 11.02 -0.92
N SER A 233 10.10 10.81 -2.17
CA SER A 233 9.81 9.61 -2.95
C SER A 233 10.55 8.40 -2.39
N LEU A 234 9.80 7.33 -2.14
CA LEU A 234 10.33 6.00 -1.83
C LEU A 234 10.63 5.21 -3.10
N PHE A 235 10.19 5.70 -4.26
CA PHE A 235 10.38 5.00 -5.51
C PHE A 235 11.82 5.12 -6.00
N THR A 236 12.29 4.01 -6.55
CA THR A 236 13.52 3.92 -7.32
C THR A 236 13.19 4.03 -8.80
N TYR A 237 13.98 4.84 -9.49
CA TYR A 237 13.81 5.13 -10.90
C TYR A 237 14.93 4.46 -11.72
N PRO A 238 14.65 4.03 -12.96
CA PRO A 238 15.68 3.67 -13.93
C PRO A 238 16.70 4.80 -14.11
N SER A 239 17.93 4.47 -14.53
CA SER A 239 19.05 5.42 -14.62
C SER A 239 18.82 6.63 -15.53
N ASP A 240 17.89 6.54 -16.47
CA ASP A 240 17.50 7.55 -17.44
C ASP A 240 16.14 8.20 -17.13
N GLN A 241 15.52 7.85 -16.00
CA GLN A 241 14.22 8.33 -15.59
C GLN A 241 14.25 8.95 -14.20
N SER A 242 13.21 9.72 -13.90
CA SER A 242 13.01 10.41 -12.64
C SER A 242 11.52 10.51 -12.34
N TYR A 243 11.19 11.07 -11.18
CA TYR A 243 9.84 11.45 -10.80
C TYR A 243 9.03 12.13 -11.94
N TYR A 244 9.67 13.00 -12.71
CA TYR A 244 9.03 13.76 -13.80
C TYR A 244 8.57 12.90 -14.97
N ASN A 245 9.09 11.68 -15.11
CA ASN A 245 8.64 10.74 -16.15
C ASN A 245 7.33 10.04 -15.78
N TYR A 246 6.96 10.06 -14.50
CA TYR A 246 5.80 9.37 -13.96
C TYR A 246 4.69 10.32 -13.53
N THR A 247 4.94 11.64 -13.56
CA THR A 247 4.00 12.67 -13.11
C THR A 247 3.72 13.66 -14.23
N ASP A 248 2.44 13.96 -14.44
CA ASP A 248 1.96 14.95 -15.40
C ASP A 248 0.98 15.90 -14.68
N PRO A 249 1.46 17.05 -14.18
CA PRO A 249 0.62 18.00 -13.43
C PRO A 249 -0.52 18.60 -14.27
N GLU A 250 -0.39 18.60 -15.60
CA GLU A 250 -1.39 19.12 -16.53
C GLU A 250 -2.41 18.05 -16.94
N PHE A 251 -2.21 16.80 -16.51
CA PHE A 251 -3.17 15.73 -16.74
C PHE A 251 -4.53 16.12 -16.16
N THR A 252 -5.58 15.95 -16.97
CA THR A 252 -6.96 16.15 -16.54
C THR A 252 -7.78 14.93 -16.95
N PRO A 253 -8.31 14.16 -16.00
CA PRO A 253 -9.17 13.03 -16.30
C PRO A 253 -10.57 13.47 -16.71
N ILE A 254 -11.38 12.52 -17.17
CA ILE A 254 -12.82 12.74 -17.31
C ILE A 254 -13.45 12.57 -15.92
N PHE A 255 -14.24 13.56 -15.51
CA PHE A 255 -15.03 13.49 -14.29
C PHE A 255 -16.47 13.10 -14.59
N GLY A 256 -17.10 12.37 -13.67
CA GLY A 256 -18.49 11.91 -13.75
C GLY A 256 -19.50 12.71 -12.91
N ASP A 257 -19.05 13.81 -12.29
CA ASP A 257 -19.75 14.64 -11.30
C ASP A 257 -20.46 15.88 -11.87
#